data_AF-A0A182MB01-F1
#
_entry.id   AF-A0A182MB01-F1
#
_cell.length_a   1.000
_cell.length_b   1.000
_cell.length_c   1.000
_cell.angle_alpha   90.00
_cell.angle_beta   90.00
_cell.angle_gamma   90.00
#
_symmetry.space_group_name_H-M   'P 1'
#
loop_
_entity.id
_entity.type
_entity.pdbx_description
1 polymer ?
#
loop_
_entity_poly.entity_id
_entity_poly.type
_entity_poly.pdbx_seq_one_letter_code
_entity_poly.pdbx_strand_id
1 'polypeptide(L)'
;MAIGDYPAEYNPKVHGPYDPARFYGKPDTPFGQVKLSELGSWFGRRDKNPRAVAGVFSRAFWRWQHKYVQPKRTGIAPFFQVIVGGMVFFYTINYGKLKHHRNYKYH
;
A
#
# COMPACT_ATOMS: atom_id res chain seq x y z
N MET A 1 -18.35 -10.99 7.67
CA MET A 1 -17.52 -11.50 6.57
C MET A 1 -16.32 -12.26 7.13
N ALA A 2 -16.16 -13.51 6.74
CA ALA A 2 -15.02 -14.36 7.03
C ALA A 2 -13.81 -13.99 6.14
N ILE A 3 -12.67 -14.63 6.37
CA ILE A 3 -11.50 -14.52 5.49
C ILE A 3 -11.82 -15.30 4.21
N GLY A 4 -11.63 -14.69 3.04
CA GLY A 4 -11.93 -15.29 1.73
C GLY A 4 -13.25 -14.84 1.11
N ASP A 5 -14.16 -14.25 1.90
CA ASP A 5 -15.38 -13.64 1.37
C ASP A 5 -15.07 -12.42 0.50
N TYR A 6 -15.89 -12.21 -0.54
CA TYR A 6 -15.90 -10.94 -1.26
C TYR A 6 -16.28 -9.78 -0.33
N PRO A 7 -15.76 -8.56 -0.55
CA PRO A 7 -16.19 -7.37 0.17
C PRO A 7 -17.71 -7.21 0.13
N ALA A 8 -18.32 -6.76 1.23
CA ALA A 8 -19.77 -6.60 1.34
C ALA A 8 -20.31 -5.58 0.32
N GLU A 9 -19.46 -4.64 -0.09
CA GLU A 9 -19.78 -3.60 -1.05
C GLU A 9 -19.66 -4.07 -2.51
N TYR A 10 -19.12 -5.27 -2.77
CA TYR A 10 -18.99 -5.81 -4.12
C TYR A 10 -20.33 -6.37 -4.64
N ASN A 11 -20.82 -5.78 -5.74
CA ASN A 11 -21.96 -6.30 -6.49
C ASN A 11 -21.54 -6.68 -7.92
N PRO A 12 -21.58 -7.98 -8.30
CA PRO A 12 -21.15 -8.43 -9.63
C PRO A 12 -22.00 -7.85 -10.76
N LYS A 13 -23.29 -7.52 -10.52
CA LYS A 13 -24.17 -6.93 -11.53
C LYS A 13 -23.77 -5.48 -11.88
N VAL A 14 -23.15 -4.78 -10.95
CA VAL A 14 -22.73 -3.36 -11.12
C VAL A 14 -21.26 -3.28 -11.49
N HIS A 15 -20.43 -4.13 -10.91
CA HIS A 15 -18.98 -4.04 -11.00
C HIS A 15 -18.35 -4.95 -12.06
N GLY A 16 -19.10 -5.93 -12.59
CA GLY A 16 -18.55 -6.96 -13.46
C GLY A 16 -17.71 -7.97 -12.67
N PRO A 17 -16.71 -8.61 -13.29
CA PRO A 17 -15.80 -9.53 -12.62
C PRO A 17 -15.10 -8.88 -11.42
N TYR A 18 -14.82 -9.69 -10.41
CA TYR A 18 -14.11 -9.22 -9.23
C TYR A 18 -12.66 -8.84 -9.57
N ASP A 19 -12.26 -7.65 -9.14
CA ASP A 19 -10.90 -7.13 -9.25
C ASP A 19 -10.35 -6.90 -7.84
N PRO A 20 -9.35 -7.69 -7.40
CA PRO A 20 -8.77 -7.56 -6.07
C PRO A 20 -7.94 -6.28 -5.89
N ALA A 21 -7.65 -5.53 -6.95
CA ALA A 21 -6.99 -4.22 -6.90
C ALA A 21 -7.98 -3.06 -6.67
N ARG A 22 -9.29 -3.29 -6.79
CA ARG A 22 -10.32 -2.24 -6.72
C ARG A 22 -10.85 -2.05 -5.31
N PHE A 23 -11.13 -0.79 -4.95
CA PHE A 23 -11.89 -0.48 -3.73
C PHE A 23 -13.37 -0.36 -4.10
N TYR A 24 -14.22 -1.17 -3.47
CA TYR A 24 -15.66 -1.23 -3.76
C TYR A 24 -16.53 -0.38 -2.83
N GLY A 25 -15.96 0.08 -1.70
CA GLY A 25 -16.66 0.99 -0.80
C GLY A 25 -16.77 2.41 -1.35
N LYS A 26 -17.48 3.26 -0.59
CA LYS A 26 -17.61 4.69 -0.92
C LYS A 26 -16.24 5.38 -0.85
N PRO A 27 -15.71 5.95 -1.95
CA PRO A 27 -14.47 6.71 -1.91
C PRO A 27 -14.65 7.99 -1.08
N ASP A 28 -13.65 8.33 -0.28
CA ASP A 28 -13.53 9.66 0.34
C ASP A 28 -12.81 10.62 -0.63
N THR A 29 -12.74 11.89 -0.25
CA THR A 29 -12.03 12.96 -0.93
C THR A 29 -10.59 12.54 -1.22
N PRO A 30 -10.12 12.58 -2.48
CA PRO A 30 -8.74 12.28 -2.83
C PRO A 30 -7.77 13.15 -2.03
N PHE A 31 -6.65 12.57 -1.56
CA PHE A 31 -5.68 13.29 -0.72
C PHE A 31 -5.25 14.64 -1.31
N GLY A 32 -5.03 14.71 -2.62
CA GLY A 32 -4.62 15.95 -3.31
C GLY A 32 -5.70 17.04 -3.40
N GLN A 33 -6.94 16.76 -2.99
CA GLN A 33 -8.06 17.70 -2.98
C GLN A 33 -8.48 18.10 -1.55
N VAL A 34 -7.81 17.56 -0.53
CA VAL A 34 -8.14 17.83 0.88
C VAL A 34 -7.47 19.13 1.32
N LYS A 35 -8.21 20.00 2.01
CA LYS A 35 -7.64 21.21 2.60
C LYS A 35 -6.73 20.84 3.76
N LEU A 36 -5.62 21.57 3.93
CA LEU A 36 -4.67 21.34 5.02
C LEU A 36 -5.34 21.41 6.41
N SER A 37 -6.29 22.34 6.58
CA SER A 37 -7.09 22.49 7.80
C SER A 37 -7.98 21.28 8.12
N GLU A 38 -8.30 20.46 7.12
CA GLU A 38 -9.19 19.29 7.25
C GLU A 38 -8.42 17.97 7.33
N LEU A 39 -7.09 17.98 7.25
CA LEU A 39 -6.28 16.76 7.23
C LEU A 39 -6.53 15.86 8.45
N GLY A 40 -6.59 16.45 9.65
CA GLY A 40 -6.83 15.69 10.88
C GLY A 40 -8.16 14.94 10.87
N SER A 41 -9.26 15.61 10.48
CA SER A 41 -10.58 14.98 10.39
C SER A 41 -10.64 13.97 9.23
N TRP A 42 -10.00 14.28 8.11
CA TRP A 42 -9.88 13.38 6.96
C TRP A 42 -9.15 12.07 7.31
N PHE A 43 -8.05 12.13 8.05
CA PHE A 43 -7.41 10.93 8.61
C PHE A 43 -8.29 10.25 9.68
N GLY A 44 -9.01 11.04 10.47
CA GLY A 44 -9.93 10.59 11.51
C GLY A 44 -11.02 9.65 11.00
N ARG A 45 -11.66 9.98 9.87
CA ARG A 45 -12.80 9.25 9.27
C ARG A 45 -12.45 7.90 8.65
N ARG A 46 -11.17 7.55 8.53
CA ARG A 46 -10.74 6.25 8.00
C ARG A 46 -11.05 5.13 8.96
N ASP A 47 -11.48 4.01 8.41
CA ASP A 47 -11.56 2.75 9.15
C ASP A 47 -10.14 2.26 9.48
N LYS A 48 -9.88 2.09 10.78
CA LYS A 48 -8.60 1.66 11.36
C LYS A 48 -8.66 0.21 11.83
N ASN A 49 -9.74 -0.50 11.53
CA ASN A 49 -9.83 -1.92 11.82
C ASN A 49 -8.66 -2.67 11.14
N PRO A 50 -8.00 -3.62 11.83
CA PRO A 50 -6.92 -4.43 11.24
C PRO A 50 -7.29 -5.06 9.89
N ARG A 51 -8.56 -5.45 9.71
CA ARG A 51 -9.06 -5.99 8.45
C ARG A 51 -9.09 -4.94 7.34
N ALA A 52 -9.50 -3.71 7.64
CA ALA A 52 -9.50 -2.62 6.68
C ALA A 52 -8.05 -2.29 6.24
N VAL A 53 -7.12 -2.29 7.19
CA VAL A 53 -5.68 -2.11 6.94
C VAL A 53 -5.14 -3.23 6.05
N ALA A 54 -5.40 -4.49 6.37
CA ALA A 54 -5.01 -5.63 5.55
C ALA A 54 -5.60 -5.54 4.12
N GLY A 55 -6.84 -5.08 3.99
CA GLY A 55 -7.47 -4.83 2.70
C GLY A 55 -6.77 -3.76 1.86
N VAL A 56 -6.23 -2.70 2.48
CA VAL A 56 -5.44 -1.68 1.78
C VAL A 56 -4.15 -2.28 1.23
N PHE A 57 -3.41 -3.03 2.05
CA PHE A 57 -2.17 -3.69 1.62
C PHE A 57 -2.42 -4.73 0.54
N SER A 58 -3.49 -5.52 0.66
CA SER A 58 -3.91 -6.49 -0.36
C SER A 58 -4.17 -5.80 -1.70
N ARG A 59 -4.98 -4.73 -1.72
CA ARG A 59 -5.24 -3.98 -2.96
C ARG A 59 -3.97 -3.37 -3.55
N ALA A 60 -3.09 -2.82 -2.72
CA ALA A 60 -1.82 -2.26 -3.18
C ALA A 60 -0.91 -3.35 -3.80
N PHE A 61 -0.86 -4.52 -3.18
CA PHE A 61 -0.15 -5.68 -3.70
C PHE A 61 -0.71 -6.11 -5.07
N TRP A 62 -2.02 -6.22 -5.23
CA TRP A 62 -2.63 -6.58 -6.51
C TRP A 62 -2.42 -5.53 -7.60
N ARG A 63 -2.47 -4.23 -7.27
CA ARG A 63 -2.09 -3.16 -8.22
C ARG A 63 -0.64 -3.29 -8.69
N TRP A 64 0.26 -3.60 -7.77
CA TRP A 64 1.67 -3.82 -8.08
C TRP A 64 1.88 -5.07 -8.94
N GLN A 65 1.22 -6.18 -8.60
CA GLN A 65 1.23 -7.43 -9.35
C GLN A 65 0.75 -7.22 -10.80
N HIS A 66 -0.43 -6.61 -10.98
CA HIS A 66 -0.99 -6.34 -12.31
C HIS A 66 -0.08 -5.45 -13.16
N LYS A 67 0.64 -4.51 -12.52
CA LYS A 67 1.50 -3.56 -13.23
C LYS A 67 2.89 -4.10 -13.57
N TYR A 68 3.50 -4.89 -12.68
CA TYR A 68 4.92 -5.21 -12.78
C TYR A 68 5.25 -6.70 -12.81
N VAL A 69 4.35 -7.59 -12.40
CA VAL A 69 4.66 -9.03 -12.29
C VAL A 69 3.92 -9.84 -13.35
N GLN A 70 2.61 -9.66 -13.44
CA GLN A 70 1.71 -10.43 -14.30
C GLN A 70 1.59 -9.99 -15.77
N PRO A 71 2.12 -8.83 -16.23
CA PRO A 71 2.15 -8.53 -17.66
C PRO A 71 2.80 -9.66 -18.47
N LYS A 72 2.29 -9.94 -19.67
CA LYS A 72 2.84 -11.00 -20.55
C LYS A 72 4.32 -10.80 -20.89
N ARG A 73 4.78 -9.55 -20.91
CA ARG A 73 6.18 -9.15 -21.13
C ARG A 73 6.66 -8.35 -19.93
N THR A 74 7.00 -9.06 -18.87
CA THR A 74 7.52 -8.47 -17.63
C THR A 74 9.03 -8.23 -17.75
N GLY A 75 9.47 -7.04 -17.33
CA GLY A 75 10.90 -6.71 -17.20
C GLY A 75 11.43 -7.02 -15.79
N ILE A 76 12.68 -6.64 -15.52
CA ILE A 76 13.35 -6.87 -14.21
C ILE A 76 12.89 -5.90 -13.09
N ALA A 77 12.03 -4.94 -13.39
CA ALA A 77 11.54 -3.92 -12.46
C ALA A 77 11.01 -4.45 -11.10
N PRO A 78 10.11 -5.46 -11.02
CA PRO A 78 9.59 -5.92 -9.74
C PRO A 78 10.69 -6.49 -8.82
N PHE A 79 11.73 -7.10 -9.41
CA PHE A 79 12.87 -7.64 -8.67
C PHE A 79 13.66 -6.52 -7.97
N PHE A 80 14.04 -5.48 -8.73
CA PHE A 80 14.74 -4.33 -8.15
C PHE A 80 13.87 -3.55 -7.15
N GLN A 81 12.56 -3.45 -7.37
CA GLN A 81 11.66 -2.79 -6.43
C GLN A 81 11.64 -3.51 -5.07
N VAL A 82 11.61 -4.85 -5.06
CA VAL A 82 11.69 -5.64 -3.82
C VAL A 82 13.06 -5.48 -3.16
N ILE A 83 14.15 -5.52 -3.94
CA ILE A 83 15.51 -5.31 -3.41
C ILE A 83 15.66 -3.94 -2.77
N VAL A 84 15.30 -2.87 -3.47
CA VAL A 84 15.39 -1.50 -2.96
C VAL A 84 14.49 -1.33 -1.73
N GLY A 85 13.28 -1.87 -1.77
CA GLY A 85 12.38 -1.88 -0.60
C GLY A 85 13.01 -2.60 0.61
N GLY A 86 13.66 -3.74 0.38
CA GLY A 86 14.41 -4.48 1.40
C GLY A 86 15.59 -3.68 1.93
N MET A 87 16.40 -3.07 1.07
CA MET A 87 17.53 -2.21 1.47
C MET A 87 17.05 -1.05 2.36
N VAL A 88 15.97 -0.37 1.97
CA VAL A 88 15.37 0.72 2.77
C VAL A 88 14.89 0.17 4.11
N PHE A 89 14.14 -0.92 4.13
CA PHE A 89 13.64 -1.54 5.36
C PHE A 89 14.79 -1.90 6.31
N PHE A 90 15.81 -2.61 5.82
CA PHE A 90 16.97 -2.99 6.62
C PHE A 90 17.76 -1.78 7.10
N TYR A 91 17.89 -0.74 6.28
CA TYR A 91 18.52 0.50 6.70
C TYR A 91 17.72 1.16 7.84
N THR A 92 16.39 1.27 7.72
CA THR A 92 15.53 1.89 8.73
C THR A 92 15.61 1.16 10.07
N ILE A 93 15.49 -0.18 10.09
CA ILE A 93 15.53 -0.95 11.36
C ILE A 93 16.94 -0.95 11.99
N ASN A 94 17.99 -0.81 11.19
CA ASN A 94 19.38 -0.76 11.68
C ASN A 94 19.91 0.68 11.87
N TYR A 95 19.13 1.71 11.54
CA TYR A 95 19.59 3.10 11.56
C TYR A 95 20.12 3.52 12.94
N GLY A 96 19.53 3.02 14.03
CA GLY A 96 20.01 3.26 15.39
C GLY A 96 21.46 2.82 15.63
N LYS A 97 21.92 1.75 14.98
CA LYS A 97 23.30 1.25 15.04
C LYS A 97 24.20 2.02 14.07
N LEU A 98 23.70 2.28 12.86
CA LEU A 98 24.45 2.93 11.79
C LEU A 98 24.70 4.43 12.04
N LYS A 99 23.81 5.13 12.77
CA LYS A 99 23.92 6.59 12.99
C LYS A 99 25.25 7.01 13.64
N HIS A 100 25.89 6.14 14.40
CA HIS A 100 27.19 6.41 15.04
C HIS A 100 28.30 6.60 14.02
N HIS A 101 28.17 6.00 12.83
CA HIS A 101 29.15 6.13 11.76
C HIS A 101 29.17 7.53 11.13
N ARG A 102 28.18 8.38 11.44
CA ARG A 102 28.16 9.79 10.98
C ARG A 102 29.27 10.63 11.61
N ASN A 103 29.75 10.24 12.79
CA ASN A 103 30.76 10.98 13.55
C ASN A 103 32.12 10.26 13.55
N TYR A 104 32.54 9.71 12.42
CA TYR A 104 33.90 9.18 12.30
C TYR A 104 34.91 10.32 12.18
N LYS A 105 35.90 10.35 13.08
CA LYS A 105 37.00 11.33 13.06
C LYS A 105 37.95 11.12 11.87
N TYR A 106 37.99 9.90 11.34
CA TYR A 106 38.82 9.52 10.20
C TYR A 106 37.96 8.80 9.18
N HIS A 107 38.17 9.13 7.90
CA HIS A 107 37.50 8.50 6.77
C HIS A 107 37.88 7.02 6.63
#